data_AF-A0AAU5ZF05-F1
#
_entry.id   AF-A0AAU5ZF05-F1
#
_cell.length_a   1.000
_cell.length_b   1.000
_cell.length_c   1.000
_cell.angle_alpha   90.00
_cell.angle_beta   90.00
_cell.angle_gamma   90.00
#
_symmetry.space_group_name_H-M   'P 1'
#
loop_
_entity.id
_entity.type
_entity.pdbx_description
1 polymer ?
#
loop_
_entity_poly.entity_id
_entity_poly.type
_entity_poly.pdbx_seq_one_letter_code
_entity_poly.pdbx_strand_id
1 'polypeptide(L)'
;MTDAVERLEERAFKTYKSRLAAHHRLSSRNNAWNASLIALSTATTIASVGLLSDAAMYGKRGETLLAALAILSLVASLVVANMNYGARSRSMEANYKRIQQISMDAENLRLGTTELTEKVFLTLQREYGIAVESSENHSQGDYGRTFEVKSLRGEQRRDTAITLAPYLSILAPILIVIPFIQWIVDGW
;
A
#
# COMPACT_ATOMS: atom_id res chain seq x y z
N MET A 1 -23.64 31.49 7.26
CA MET A 1 -22.37 30.92 7.76
C MET A 1 -22.51 29.45 8.11
N THR A 2 -23.60 29.03 8.74
CA THR A 2 -23.88 27.62 9.07
C THR A 2 -23.77 26.68 7.86
N ASP A 3 -24.37 27.03 6.72
CA ASP A 3 -24.25 26.26 5.46
C ASP A 3 -22.81 26.13 4.94
N ALA A 4 -21.97 27.14 5.21
CA ALA A 4 -20.56 27.12 4.79
C ALA A 4 -19.74 26.17 5.68
N VAL A 5 -20.05 26.11 6.98
CA VAL A 5 -19.46 25.15 7.93
C VAL A 5 -19.87 23.73 7.57
N GLU A 6 -21.15 23.49 7.27
CA GLU A 6 -21.65 22.17 6.84
C GLU A 6 -20.95 21.68 5.57
N ARG A 7 -20.80 22.55 4.56
CA ARG A 7 -20.05 22.21 3.34
C ARG A 7 -18.57 21.92 3.60
N LEU A 8 -17.96 22.59 4.58
CA LEU A 8 -16.57 22.34 4.98
C LEU A 8 -16.44 20.99 5.69
N GLU A 9 -17.33 20.71 6.65
CA GLU A 9 -17.43 19.42 7.36
C GLU A 9 -17.57 18.27 6.36
N GLU A 10 -18.56 18.32 5.46
CA GLU A 10 -18.78 17.26 4.48
C GLU A 10 -17.55 17.02 3.60
N ARG A 11 -16.90 18.10 3.16
CA ARG A 11 -15.72 18.01 2.29
C ARG A 11 -14.53 17.44 3.06
N ALA A 12 -14.31 17.89 4.28
CA ALA A 12 -13.27 17.39 5.17
C ALA A 12 -13.48 15.89 5.45
N PHE A 13 -14.70 15.50 5.81
CA PHE A 13 -15.09 14.12 6.04
C PHE A 13 -14.87 13.22 4.81
N LYS A 14 -15.31 13.68 3.63
CA LYS A 14 -15.10 12.95 2.37
C LYS A 14 -13.62 12.77 2.03
N THR A 15 -12.83 13.81 2.27
CA THR A 15 -11.38 13.79 2.05
C THR A 15 -10.69 12.84 3.03
N TYR A 16 -11.04 12.91 4.31
CA TYR A 16 -10.54 12.03 5.37
C TYR A 16 -10.75 10.56 5.00
N LYS A 17 -11.98 10.15 4.70
CA LYS A 17 -12.26 8.74 4.39
C LYS A 17 -11.55 8.27 3.12
N SER A 18 -11.41 9.14 2.11
CA SER A 18 -10.70 8.79 0.87
C SER A 18 -9.20 8.62 1.10
N ARG A 19 -8.58 9.48 1.91
CA ARG A 19 -7.16 9.38 2.28
C ARG A 19 -6.88 8.20 3.22
N LEU A 20 -7.82 7.84 4.09
CA LEU A 20 -7.75 6.61 4.88
C LEU A 20 -7.72 5.36 3.98
N ALA A 21 -8.60 5.28 2.97
CA ALA A 21 -8.57 4.18 2.00
C ALA A 21 -7.26 4.14 1.20
N ALA A 22 -6.71 5.31 0.82
CA ALA A 22 -5.42 5.41 0.16
C ALA A 22 -4.27 4.91 1.06
N HIS A 23 -4.29 5.24 2.36
CA HIS A 23 -3.34 4.72 3.35
C HIS A 23 -3.36 3.19 3.41
N HIS A 24 -4.55 2.58 3.53
CA HIS A 24 -4.70 1.12 3.57
C HIS A 24 -4.18 0.45 2.30
N ARG A 25 -4.48 1.02 1.12
CA ARG A 25 -3.97 0.51 -0.15
C ARG A 25 -2.44 0.57 -0.22
N LEU A 26 -1.83 1.70 0.15
CA LEU A 26 -0.37 1.86 0.14
C LEU A 26 0.32 0.92 1.14
N SER A 27 -0.26 0.78 2.34
CA SER A 27 0.23 -0.14 3.37
C SER A 27 0.15 -1.60 2.91
N SER A 28 -0.99 -2.01 2.34
CA SER A 28 -1.16 -3.36 1.78
C SER A 28 -0.18 -3.65 0.65
N ARG A 29 0.04 -2.69 -0.28
CA ARG A 29 1.04 -2.83 -1.35
C ARG A 29 2.45 -2.98 -0.81
N ASN A 30 2.83 -2.17 0.19
CA ASN A 30 4.12 -2.28 0.85
C ASN A 30 4.33 -3.68 1.44
N ASN A 31 3.33 -4.19 2.17
CA ASN A 31 3.42 -5.50 2.81
C ASN A 31 3.46 -6.63 1.77
N ALA A 32 2.65 -6.56 0.71
CA ALA A 32 2.63 -7.57 -0.35
C ALA A 32 3.98 -7.68 -1.07
N TRP A 33 4.58 -6.54 -1.47
CA TRP A 33 5.89 -6.53 -2.12
C TRP A 33 7.00 -7.01 -1.19
N ASN A 34 7.04 -6.53 0.06
CA ASN A 34 8.06 -6.97 1.01
C ASN A 34 7.95 -8.48 1.31
N ALA A 35 6.75 -9.00 1.54
CA ALA A 35 6.55 -10.44 1.78
C ALA A 35 7.02 -11.28 0.57
N SER A 36 6.71 -10.83 -0.64
CA SER A 36 7.08 -11.54 -1.87
C SER A 36 8.57 -11.56 -2.11
N LEU A 37 9.26 -10.42 -1.92
CA LEU A 37 10.71 -10.32 -2.06
C LEU A 37 11.44 -11.12 -0.99
N ILE A 38 10.96 -11.10 0.26
CA ILE A 38 11.51 -11.92 1.34
C ILE A 38 11.36 -13.41 1.01
N ALA A 39 10.16 -13.84 0.59
CA ALA A 39 9.91 -15.22 0.20
C ALA A 39 10.81 -15.66 -0.95
N LEU A 40 10.92 -14.85 -2.01
CA LEU A 40 11.77 -15.13 -3.17
C LEU A 40 13.25 -15.21 -2.77
N SER A 41 13.75 -14.23 -2.04
CA SER A 41 15.14 -14.23 -1.56
C SER A 41 15.45 -15.45 -0.68
N THR A 42 14.52 -15.82 0.20
CA THR A 42 14.69 -16.97 1.11
C THR A 42 14.72 -18.27 0.32
N ALA A 43 13.78 -18.46 -0.62
CA ALA A 43 13.75 -19.63 -1.48
C ALA A 43 15.00 -19.74 -2.37
N THR A 44 15.46 -18.65 -2.96
CA THR A 44 16.68 -18.66 -3.77
C THR A 44 17.92 -18.99 -2.93
N THR A 45 17.98 -18.54 -1.68
CA THR A 45 19.08 -18.88 -0.76
C THR A 45 19.03 -20.36 -0.39
N ILE A 46 17.86 -20.91 -0.03
CA ILE A 46 17.69 -22.34 0.27
C ILE A 46 18.08 -23.19 -0.94
N ALA A 47 17.60 -22.82 -2.14
CA ALA A 47 17.94 -23.53 -3.37
C ALA A 47 19.43 -23.46 -3.69
N SER A 48 20.08 -22.33 -3.44
CA SER A 48 21.53 -22.17 -3.63
C SER A 48 22.32 -23.05 -2.65
N VAL A 49 21.86 -23.20 -1.41
CA VAL A 49 22.45 -24.16 -0.44
C VAL A 49 22.23 -25.60 -0.90
N GLY A 50 21.05 -25.93 -1.41
CA GLY A 50 20.75 -27.26 -1.96
C GLY A 50 21.66 -27.66 -3.11
N LEU A 51 21.98 -26.72 -4.01
CA LEU A 51 22.93 -26.96 -5.10
C LEU A 51 24.35 -27.29 -4.64
N LEU A 52 24.75 -26.87 -3.43
CA LEU A 52 26.05 -27.27 -2.86
C LEU A 52 26.07 -28.76 -2.50
N SER A 53 24.91 -29.34 -2.16
CA SER A 53 24.77 -30.76 -1.82
C SER A 53 24.59 -31.62 -3.07
N ASP A 54 23.74 -31.19 -4.00
CA ASP A 54 23.51 -31.88 -5.27
C ASP A 54 23.37 -30.86 -6.42
N ALA A 55 24.41 -30.78 -7.25
CA ALA A 55 24.46 -29.88 -8.39
C ALA A 55 23.41 -30.20 -9.48
N ALA A 56 22.82 -31.40 -9.47
CA ALA A 56 21.81 -31.82 -10.44
C ALA A 56 20.36 -31.55 -9.97
N MET A 57 20.15 -31.10 -8.72
CA MET A 57 18.83 -30.92 -8.10
C MET A 57 17.85 -30.04 -8.91
N TYR A 58 18.38 -29.01 -9.57
CA TYR A 58 17.61 -28.09 -10.41
C TYR A 58 17.90 -28.27 -11.92
N GLY A 59 18.47 -29.41 -12.30
CA GLY A 59 18.88 -29.74 -13.66
C GLY A 59 20.23 -29.13 -14.08
N LYS A 60 20.68 -29.44 -15.31
CA LYS A 60 22.02 -29.12 -15.84
C LYS A 60 22.40 -27.62 -15.85
N ARG A 61 21.45 -26.71 -15.65
CA ARG A 61 21.65 -25.25 -15.65
C ARG A 61 20.98 -24.56 -14.45
N GLY A 62 20.78 -25.30 -13.35
CA GLY A 62 20.14 -24.79 -12.14
C GLY A 62 20.83 -23.56 -11.55
N GLU A 63 22.16 -23.58 -11.50
CA GLU A 63 22.98 -22.46 -11.02
C GLU A 63 22.72 -21.15 -11.80
N THR A 64 22.68 -21.23 -13.13
CA THR A 64 22.41 -20.06 -14.00
C THR A 64 21.00 -19.53 -13.80
N LEU A 65 20.00 -20.41 -13.64
CA LEU A 65 18.62 -20.02 -13.37
C LEU A 65 18.49 -19.29 -12.04
N LEU A 66 19.08 -19.83 -10.96
CA LEU A 66 19.04 -19.20 -9.65
C LEU A 66 19.77 -17.85 -9.64
N ALA A 67 20.92 -17.75 -10.31
CA ALA A 67 21.62 -16.49 -10.47
C ALA A 67 20.77 -15.43 -11.19
N ALA A 68 20.09 -15.81 -12.28
CA ALA A 68 19.19 -14.91 -12.99
C ALA A 68 18.00 -14.46 -12.11
N LEU A 69 17.40 -15.38 -11.35
CA LEU A 69 16.31 -15.07 -10.41
C LEU A 69 16.77 -14.15 -9.27
N ALA A 70 17.99 -14.34 -8.75
CA ALA A 70 18.57 -13.45 -7.74
C ALA A 70 18.78 -12.03 -8.28
N ILE A 71 19.28 -11.89 -9.52
CA ILE A 71 19.43 -10.58 -10.18
C ILE A 71 18.06 -9.92 -10.37
N LEU A 72 17.05 -10.66 -10.84
CA LEU A 72 15.70 -10.13 -11.01
C LEU A 72 15.07 -9.71 -9.67
N SER A 73 15.27 -10.50 -8.61
CA SER A 73 14.82 -10.19 -7.24
C SER A 73 15.48 -8.90 -6.73
N LEU A 74 16.78 -8.72 -6.98
CA LEU A 74 17.51 -7.50 -6.63
C LEU A 74 16.96 -6.28 -7.39
N VAL A 75 16.75 -6.39 -8.70
CA VAL A 75 16.17 -5.29 -9.50
C VAL A 75 14.78 -4.94 -8.98
N ALA A 76 13.94 -5.95 -8.70
CA ALA A 76 12.61 -5.73 -8.15
C ALA A 76 12.64 -5.06 -6.78
N SER A 77 13.58 -5.44 -5.89
CA SER A 77 13.71 -4.82 -4.57
C SER A 77 14.12 -3.35 -4.65
N LEU A 78 15.01 -2.99 -5.57
CA LEU A 78 15.39 -1.61 -5.83
C LEU A 78 14.21 -0.78 -6.35
N VAL A 79 13.41 -1.33 -7.27
CA VAL A 79 12.20 -0.65 -7.76
C VAL A 79 11.20 -0.42 -6.62
N VAL A 80 10.92 -1.44 -5.81
CA VAL A 80 9.99 -1.33 -4.67
C VAL A 80 10.49 -0.31 -3.64
N ALA A 81 11.79 -0.33 -3.33
CA ALA A 81 12.41 0.64 -2.43
C ALA A 81 12.25 2.06 -2.95
N ASN A 82 12.47 2.28 -4.26
CA ASN A 82 12.30 3.57 -4.91
C ASN A 82 10.83 4.04 -4.92
N MET A 83 9.86 3.14 -5.08
CA MET A 83 8.43 3.48 -5.00
C MET A 83 7.99 3.95 -3.60
N ASN A 84 8.76 3.59 -2.57
CA ASN A 84 8.66 4.06 -1.20
C ASN A 84 7.22 4.04 -0.62
N TYR A 85 6.52 2.93 -0.85
CA TYR A 85 5.13 2.76 -0.41
C TYR A 85 4.95 2.93 1.10
N GLY A 86 5.93 2.48 1.90
CA GLY A 86 5.92 2.62 3.35
C GLY A 86 5.95 4.08 3.82
N ALA A 87 6.86 4.90 3.31
CA ALA A 87 6.91 6.32 3.70
C ALA A 87 5.67 7.08 3.22
N ARG A 88 5.18 6.80 2.00
CA ARG A 88 3.95 7.39 1.47
C ARG A 88 2.73 7.02 2.31
N SER A 89 2.63 5.76 2.75
CA SER A 89 1.56 5.30 3.63
C SER A 89 1.58 6.03 4.99
N ARG A 90 2.75 6.20 5.61
CA ARG A 90 2.91 6.96 6.87
C ARG A 90 2.60 8.45 6.72
N SER A 91 3.04 9.05 5.62
CA SER A 91 2.70 10.45 5.30
C SER A 91 1.19 10.63 5.14
N MET A 92 0.54 9.71 4.41
CA MET A 92 -0.92 9.69 4.27
C MET A 92 -1.62 9.49 5.62
N GLU A 93 -1.02 8.72 6.53
CA GLU A 93 -1.55 8.47 7.87
C GLU A 93 -1.62 9.74 8.73
N ALA A 94 -0.49 10.43 8.84
CA ALA A 94 -0.41 11.71 9.54
C ALA A 94 -1.40 12.72 8.94
N ASN A 95 -1.53 12.69 7.61
CA ASN A 95 -2.40 13.61 6.90
C ASN A 95 -3.90 13.34 7.14
N TYR A 96 -4.38 12.10 6.99
CA TYR A 96 -5.80 11.82 7.20
C TYR A 96 -6.21 12.08 8.65
N LYS A 97 -5.33 11.84 9.63
CA LYS A 97 -5.58 12.14 11.05
C LYS A 97 -5.77 13.63 11.28
N ARG A 98 -4.96 14.47 10.64
CA ARG A 98 -5.12 15.93 10.68
C ARG A 98 -6.45 16.38 10.07
N ILE A 99 -6.84 15.80 8.93
CA ILE A 99 -8.13 16.14 8.28
C ILE A 99 -9.32 15.63 9.10
N GLN A 100 -9.18 14.50 9.78
CA GLN A 100 -10.18 14.00 10.71
C GLN A 100 -10.43 14.99 11.85
N GLN A 101 -9.35 15.52 12.45
CA GLN A 101 -9.47 16.56 13.49
C GLN A 101 -10.21 17.79 12.96
N ILE A 102 -9.82 18.29 11.78
CA ILE A 102 -10.50 19.43 11.13
C ILE A 102 -11.99 19.14 10.88
N SER A 103 -12.33 17.91 10.50
CA SER A 103 -13.73 17.49 10.31
C SER A 103 -14.51 17.51 11.63
N MET A 104 -13.90 17.04 12.72
CA MET A 104 -14.52 17.06 14.06
C MET A 104 -14.69 18.49 14.57
N ASP A 105 -13.71 19.36 14.33
CA ASP A 105 -13.79 20.78 14.71
C ASP A 105 -14.89 21.50 13.91
N ALA A 106 -15.06 21.18 12.63
CA ALA A 106 -16.15 21.70 11.80
C ALA A 106 -17.52 21.21 12.31
N GLU A 107 -17.62 19.95 12.69
CA GLU A 107 -18.82 19.36 13.29
C GLU A 107 -19.17 20.06 14.62
N ASN A 108 -18.19 20.27 15.50
CA ASN A 108 -18.38 20.98 16.78
C ASN A 108 -18.86 22.43 16.60
N LEU A 109 -18.36 23.12 15.56
CA LEU A 109 -18.84 24.45 15.18
C LEU A 109 -20.28 24.43 14.65
N ARG A 110 -20.64 23.40 13.87
CA ARG A 110 -22.00 23.22 13.35
C ARG A 110 -22.99 22.91 14.47
N LEU A 111 -22.61 22.08 15.44
CA LEU A 111 -23.44 21.70 16.58
C LEU A 111 -23.53 22.79 17.66
N GLY A 112 -22.82 23.91 17.49
CA GLY A 112 -22.84 25.04 18.43
C GLY A 112 -22.11 24.75 19.75
N THR A 113 -21.29 23.70 19.80
CA THR A 113 -20.43 23.38 20.96
C THR A 113 -19.29 24.40 21.11
N THR A 114 -18.92 25.05 20.01
CA THR A 114 -17.96 26.16 19.97
C THR A 114 -18.64 27.38 19.36
N GLU A 115 -18.32 28.58 19.86
CA GLU A 115 -18.87 29.83 19.33
C GLU A 115 -18.47 30.01 17.86
N LEU A 116 -19.47 30.06 16.98
CA LEU A 116 -19.26 30.23 15.56
C LEU A 116 -18.91 31.69 15.26
N THR A 117 -17.63 31.96 15.04
CA THR A 117 -17.13 33.25 14.54
C THR A 117 -16.54 33.11 13.15
N GLU A 118 -16.61 34.17 12.35
CA GLU A 118 -16.02 34.20 11.01
C GLU A 118 -14.52 33.90 11.04
N LYS A 119 -13.81 34.43 12.04
CA LYS A 119 -12.39 34.18 12.26
C LYS A 119 -12.08 32.70 12.47
N VAL A 120 -12.88 32.00 13.29
CA VAL A 120 -12.69 30.56 13.54
C VAL A 120 -12.96 29.76 12.27
N PHE A 121 -14.04 30.06 11.55
CA PHE A 121 -14.34 29.40 10.27
C PHE A 121 -13.21 29.57 9.23
N LEU A 122 -12.73 30.81 9.04
CA LEU A 122 -11.65 31.09 8.09
C LEU A 122 -10.33 30.41 8.48
N THR A 123 -10.06 30.30 9.79
CA THR A 123 -8.89 29.56 10.28
C THR A 123 -8.98 28.09 9.93
N LEU A 124 -10.13 27.46 10.21
CA LEU A 124 -10.36 26.05 9.92
C LEU A 124 -10.33 25.75 8.41
N GLN A 125 -10.89 26.65 7.59
CA GLN A 125 -10.84 26.54 6.13
C GLN A 125 -9.39 26.62 5.61
N ARG A 126 -8.58 27.52 6.17
CA ARG A 126 -7.16 27.64 5.83
C ARG A 126 -6.38 26.39 6.23
N GLU A 127 -6.60 25.87 7.43
CA GLU A 127 -5.96 24.64 7.90
C GLU A 127 -6.34 23.43 7.04
N TYR A 128 -7.60 23.35 6.63
CA TYR A 128 -8.06 22.36 5.66
C TYR A 128 -7.31 22.48 4.33
N GLY A 129 -7.18 23.68 3.77
CA GLY A 129 -6.42 23.93 2.54
C GLY A 129 -4.96 23.46 2.64
N ILE A 130 -4.27 23.85 3.72
CA ILE A 130 -2.89 23.43 4.00
C ILE A 130 -2.80 21.90 4.15
N ALA A 131 -3.75 21.27 4.84
CA ALA A 131 -3.78 19.82 5.00
C ALA A 131 -4.02 19.10 3.66
N VAL A 132 -4.84 19.66 2.77
CA VAL A 132 -5.07 19.09 1.44
C VAL A 132 -3.82 19.20 0.57
N GLU A 133 -3.14 20.35 0.57
CA GLU A 133 -1.97 20.61 -0.28
C GLU A 133 -0.69 19.90 0.19
N SER A 134 -0.55 19.65 1.50
CA SER A 134 0.67 19.09 2.09
C SER A 134 0.90 17.59 1.86
N SER A 135 -0.03 16.87 1.22
CA SER A 135 0.05 15.43 1.02
C SER A 135 -0.31 15.04 -0.41
N GLU A 136 0.26 13.93 -0.86
CA GLU A 136 -0.21 13.22 -2.05
C GLU A 136 -1.73 13.02 -2.01
N ASN A 137 -2.38 13.10 -3.16
CA ASN A 137 -3.81 12.91 -3.27
C ASN A 137 -4.19 11.42 -3.28
N HIS A 138 -5.42 11.11 -2.87
CA HIS A 138 -5.99 9.78 -3.04
C HIS A 138 -6.28 9.53 -4.53
N SER A 139 -6.40 8.26 -4.93
CA SER A 139 -6.82 7.93 -6.29
C SER A 139 -8.34 7.92 -6.43
N GLN A 140 -8.83 7.84 -7.68
CA GLN A 140 -10.24 7.59 -7.96
C GLN A 140 -10.69 6.22 -7.46
N GLY A 141 -9.82 5.20 -7.49
CA GLY A 141 -10.11 3.89 -6.93
C GLY A 141 -10.41 3.95 -5.43
N ASP A 142 -9.65 4.74 -4.67
CA ASP A 142 -9.85 4.91 -3.23
C ASP A 142 -11.16 5.62 -2.92
N TYR A 143 -11.47 6.71 -3.64
CA TYR A 143 -12.75 7.40 -3.54
C TYR A 143 -13.92 6.46 -3.86
N GLY A 144 -13.79 5.70 -4.96
CA GLY A 144 -14.80 4.75 -5.37
C GLY A 144 -15.05 3.64 -4.34
N ARG A 145 -14.01 3.13 -3.67
CA ARG A 145 -14.18 2.11 -2.61
C ARG A 145 -14.92 2.69 -1.41
N THR A 146 -14.56 3.91 -1.01
CA THR A 146 -15.13 4.55 0.18
C THR A 146 -16.61 4.91 0.02
N PHE A 147 -17.02 5.35 -1.17
CA PHE A 147 -18.39 5.82 -1.44
C PHE A 147 -19.17 4.91 -2.40
N GLU A 148 -18.68 3.69 -2.61
CA GLU A 148 -19.33 2.64 -3.44
C GLU A 148 -19.76 3.11 -4.85
N VAL A 149 -18.95 3.98 -5.45
CA VAL A 149 -19.28 4.60 -6.74
C VAL A 149 -19.14 3.58 -7.87
N LYS A 150 -20.27 3.11 -8.43
CA LYS A 150 -20.32 2.05 -9.45
C LYS A 150 -19.50 2.36 -10.71
N SER A 151 -19.45 3.63 -11.14
CA SER A 151 -18.68 4.06 -12.31
C SER A 151 -17.17 3.89 -12.15
N LEU A 152 -16.67 3.80 -10.90
CA LEU A 152 -15.24 3.67 -10.59
C LEU A 152 -14.82 2.21 -10.33
N ARG A 153 -15.69 1.23 -10.59
CA ARG A 153 -15.37 -0.21 -10.40
C ARG A 153 -14.17 -0.69 -11.21
N GLY A 154 -13.96 -0.14 -12.41
CA GLY A 154 -12.78 -0.45 -13.23
C GLY A 154 -11.48 -0.04 -12.54
N GLU A 155 -11.42 1.19 -12.04
CA GLU A 155 -10.30 1.73 -11.28
C GLU A 155 -10.04 0.94 -9.99
N GLN A 156 -11.11 0.56 -9.27
CA GLN A 156 -11.01 -0.30 -8.08
C GLN A 156 -10.38 -1.65 -8.40
N ARG A 157 -10.85 -2.32 -9.45
CA ARG A 157 -10.33 -3.62 -9.89
C ARG A 157 -8.86 -3.52 -10.30
N ARG A 158 -8.49 -2.48 -11.06
CA ARG A 158 -7.09 -2.23 -11.44
C ARG A 158 -6.21 -2.08 -10.22
N ASP A 159 -6.64 -1.27 -9.25
CA ASP A 159 -5.87 -1.07 -8.04
C ASP A 159 -5.71 -2.34 -7.21
N THR A 160 -6.78 -3.12 -7.08
CA THR A 160 -6.75 -4.42 -6.38
C THR A 160 -5.82 -5.39 -7.09
N ALA A 161 -5.87 -5.46 -8.43
CA ALA A 161 -4.97 -6.30 -9.21
C ALA A 161 -3.50 -5.92 -8.98
N ILE A 162 -3.16 -4.62 -8.99
CA ILE A 162 -1.79 -4.15 -8.69
C ILE A 162 -1.36 -4.50 -7.26
N THR A 163 -2.28 -4.41 -6.29
CA THR A 163 -2.00 -4.80 -4.90
C THR A 163 -1.82 -6.30 -4.74
N LEU A 164 -2.53 -7.10 -5.54
CA LEU A 164 -2.45 -8.57 -5.50
C LEU A 164 -1.32 -9.16 -6.35
N ALA A 165 -0.85 -8.44 -7.37
CA ALA A 165 0.20 -8.89 -8.28
C ALA A 165 1.45 -9.45 -7.57
N PRO A 166 1.96 -8.86 -6.47
CA PRO A 166 3.11 -9.41 -5.76
C PRO A 166 2.82 -10.78 -5.17
N TYR A 167 1.62 -11.04 -4.65
CA TYR A 167 1.28 -12.36 -4.10
C TYR A 167 1.33 -13.47 -5.14
N LEU A 168 1.09 -13.18 -6.42
CA LEU A 168 1.29 -14.16 -7.49
C LEU A 168 2.77 -14.56 -7.62
N SER A 169 3.68 -13.63 -7.34
CA SER A 169 5.12 -13.93 -7.36
C SER A 169 5.57 -14.85 -6.23
N ILE A 170 4.74 -15.11 -5.21
CA ILE A 170 5.00 -16.13 -4.16
C ILE A 170 4.92 -17.56 -4.72
N LEU A 171 4.27 -17.77 -5.87
CA LEU A 171 4.30 -19.07 -6.53
C LEU A 171 5.73 -19.45 -6.96
N ALA A 172 6.55 -18.48 -7.38
CA ALA A 172 7.93 -18.74 -7.77
C ALA A 172 8.80 -19.31 -6.63
N PRO A 173 8.89 -18.70 -5.42
CA PRO A 173 9.62 -19.29 -4.31
C PRO A 173 9.09 -20.66 -3.89
N ILE A 174 7.76 -20.87 -3.92
CA ILE A 174 7.19 -22.19 -3.62
C ILE A 174 7.72 -23.23 -4.62
N LEU A 175 7.64 -22.94 -5.92
CA LEU A 175 8.13 -23.84 -6.97
C LEU A 175 9.64 -24.09 -6.87
N ILE A 176 10.42 -23.08 -6.48
CA ILE A 176 11.86 -23.21 -6.26
C ILE A 176 12.17 -24.12 -5.07
N VAL A 177 11.36 -24.12 -4.02
CA VAL A 177 11.64 -24.96 -2.82
C VAL A 177 11.20 -26.41 -3.00
N ILE A 178 10.27 -26.72 -3.93
CA ILE A 178 9.77 -28.09 -4.15
C ILE A 178 10.90 -29.11 -4.41
N PRO A 179 11.85 -28.90 -5.36
CA PRO A 179 12.92 -29.85 -5.61
C PRO A 179 13.82 -30.08 -4.39
N PHE A 180 14.04 -29.04 -3.58
CA PHE A 180 14.79 -29.17 -2.33
C PHE A 180 14.06 -30.00 -1.28
N ILE A 181 12.74 -29.80 -1.12
CA ILE A 181 11.92 -30.62 -0.22
C ILE A 181 11.89 -32.07 -0.70
N GLN A 182 11.69 -32.30 -2.00
CA GLN A 182 11.72 -33.64 -2.59
C GLN A 182 13.07 -34.30 -2.33
N TRP A 183 14.17 -33.58 -2.54
CA TRP A 183 15.49 -34.10 -2.21
C TRP A 183 15.66 -34.44 -0.72
N ILE A 184 15.09 -33.67 0.21
CA ILE A 184 15.11 -34.03 1.64
C ILE A 184 14.27 -35.29 1.93
N VAL A 185 13.11 -35.41 1.29
CA VAL A 185 12.15 -36.50 1.53
C VAL A 185 12.62 -37.80 0.88
N ASP A 186 13.17 -37.71 -0.33
CA ASP A 186 13.71 -38.83 -1.12
C ASP A 186 15.15 -39.16 -0.71
N GLY A 187 15.82 -38.24 -0.01
CA GLY A 187 17.23 -38.26 0.37
C GLY A 187 17.46 -38.24 1.88
N TRP A 188 16.84 -39.22 2.54
CA TRP A 188 17.43 -40.06 3.59
C TRP A 188 17.17 -41.52 3.24
#